data_AF-A0A1F7WZS7-F1
#
_entry.id   AF-A0A1F7WZS7-F1
#
_cell.length_a   1.000
_cell.length_b   1.000
_cell.length_c   1.000
_cell.angle_alpha   90.00
_cell.angle_beta   90.00
_cell.angle_gamma   90.00
#
_symmetry.space_group_name_H-M   'P 1'
#
loop_
_entity.id
_entity.type
_entity.pdbx_description
1 polymer ?
#
loop_
_entity_poly.entity_id
_entity_poly.type
_entity_poly.pdbx_seq_one_letter_code
_entity_poly.pdbx_strand_id
1 'polypeptide(L)'
;MSKQDNSDIEKLVEEAVELITVTPEGLALARERAAKFLVIQATLIDYLRQVDEDLAKRSTLKDATFANIISKAKGANVTEKKINVAQEEEYSKIRQSYEELEAEKEWVKNFIRIFENAHLLYRSMAREQ
;
A
#
# COMPACT_ATOMS: atom_id res chain seq x y z
N MET A 1 13.17 3.33 6.08
CA MET A 1 11.91 3.54 6.79
C MET A 1 11.84 2.59 7.96
N SER A 2 11.54 3.11 9.14
CA SER A 2 11.42 2.26 10.32
C SER A 2 10.07 1.54 10.23
N LYS A 3 9.96 0.30 10.71
CA LYS A 3 8.68 -0.44 10.80
C LYS A 3 7.59 0.32 11.57
N GLN A 4 7.95 1.41 12.23
CA GLN A 4 7.09 2.23 13.06
C GLN A 4 6.09 3.06 12.23
N ASP A 5 6.46 3.52 11.03
CA ASP A 5 5.58 4.36 10.19
C ASP A 5 4.42 3.55 9.59
N ASN A 6 4.62 2.26 9.33
CA ASN A 6 3.58 1.38 8.77
C ASN A 6 2.51 1.03 9.81
N SER A 7 2.95 0.76 11.05
CA SER A 7 2.04 0.45 12.17
C SER A 7 1.08 1.59 12.47
N ASP A 8 1.48 2.85 12.28
CA ASP A 8 0.62 4.01 12.52
C ASP A 8 -0.46 4.15 11.45
N ILE A 9 -0.14 3.81 10.19
CA ILE A 9 -1.12 3.81 9.08
C ILE A 9 -2.10 2.65 9.21
N GLU A 10 -1.64 1.45 9.52
CA GLU A 10 -2.50 0.29 9.77
C GLU A 10 -3.50 0.60 10.89
N LYS A 11 -3.02 1.16 12.00
CA LYS A 11 -3.87 1.57 13.12
C LYS A 11 -4.89 2.65 12.72
N LEU A 12 -4.46 3.66 11.95
CA LEU A 12 -5.38 4.68 11.44
C LEU A 12 -6.49 4.06 10.58
N VAL A 13 -6.15 3.08 9.74
CA VAL A 13 -7.12 2.37 8.90
C VAL A 13 -8.08 1.55 9.75
N GLU A 14 -7.60 0.80 10.74
CA GLU A 14 -8.43 0.01 11.66
C GLU A 14 -9.45 0.89 12.39
N GLU A 15 -8.99 2.00 13.00
CA GLU A 15 -9.85 2.97 13.67
C GLU A 15 -10.87 3.60 12.71
N ALA A 16 -10.47 3.88 11.47
CA ALA A 16 -11.34 4.47 10.46
C ALA A 16 -12.39 3.48 9.92
N VAL A 17 -12.07 2.19 9.84
CA VAL A 17 -13.01 1.15 9.39
C VAL A 17 -14.18 1.02 10.35
N GLU A 18 -13.94 1.14 11.66
CA GLU A 18 -15.01 1.11 12.67
C GLU A 18 -16.06 2.22 12.43
N LEU A 19 -15.60 3.40 11.97
CA LEU A 19 -16.46 4.55 11.69
C LEU A 19 -17.36 4.38 10.45
N ILE A 20 -17.11 3.37 9.61
CA ILE A 20 -17.93 3.10 8.42
C ILE A 20 -19.32 2.62 8.84
N THR A 21 -19.41 1.85 9.92
CA THR A 21 -20.65 1.21 10.38
C THR A 21 -21.77 2.23 10.61
N VAL A 22 -22.90 2.01 9.93
CA VAL A 22 -24.09 2.87 10.04
C VAL A 22 -24.83 2.52 11.32
N THR A 23 -24.74 3.40 12.31
CA THR A 23 -25.51 3.34 13.57
C THR A 23 -26.35 4.61 13.74
N PRO A 24 -27.37 4.64 14.62
CA PRO A 24 -28.13 5.85 14.91
C PRO A 24 -27.23 7.05 15.30
N GLU A 25 -26.19 6.80 16.10
CA GLU A 25 -25.20 7.81 16.48
C GLU A 25 -24.35 8.23 15.27
N GLY A 26 -23.99 7.28 14.41
CA GLY A 26 -23.26 7.56 13.17
C GLY A 26 -24.03 8.43 12.19
N LEU A 27 -25.36 8.26 12.13
CA LEU A 27 -26.24 9.12 11.37
C LEU A 27 -26.30 10.54 11.96
N ALA A 28 -26.39 10.67 13.28
CA ALA A 28 -26.35 11.97 13.95
C ALA A 28 -25.03 12.72 13.71
N LEU A 29 -23.93 11.99 13.52
CA LEU A 29 -22.58 12.52 13.26
C LEU A 29 -22.18 12.45 11.78
N ALA A 30 -23.13 12.34 10.85
CA ALA A 30 -22.84 12.08 9.44
C ALA A 30 -21.91 13.14 8.81
N ARG A 31 -22.11 14.44 9.11
CA ARG A 31 -21.23 15.52 8.62
C ARG A 31 -19.79 15.37 9.12
N GLU A 32 -19.62 15.06 10.40
CA GLU A 32 -18.30 14.89 11.01
C GLU A 32 -17.59 13.65 10.46
N ARG A 33 -18.31 12.52 10.33
CA ARG A 33 -17.77 11.29 9.74
C ARG A 33 -17.35 11.51 8.28
N ALA A 34 -18.17 12.19 7.48
CA ALA A 34 -17.82 12.53 6.11
C ALA A 34 -16.53 13.37 6.02
N ALA A 35 -16.36 14.36 6.91
CA ALA A 35 -15.14 15.15 6.97
C ALA A 35 -13.92 14.32 7.42
N LYS A 36 -14.08 13.45 8.43
CA LYS A 36 -13.01 12.55 8.89
C LYS A 36 -12.51 11.64 7.77
N PHE A 37 -13.41 11.04 6.98
CA PHE A 37 -13.00 10.20 5.85
C PHE A 37 -12.23 10.96 4.77
N LEU A 38 -12.46 12.26 4.57
CA LEU A 38 -11.62 13.07 3.67
C LEU A 38 -10.22 13.26 4.22
N VAL A 39 -10.09 13.51 5.53
CA VAL A 39 -8.78 13.66 6.18
C VAL A 39 -8.00 12.36 6.08
N ILE A 40 -8.64 11.22 6.37
CA ILE A 40 -8.01 9.89 6.26
C ILE A 40 -7.57 9.62 4.82
N GLN A 41 -8.41 9.91 3.83
CA GLN A 41 -8.02 9.80 2.41
C GLN A 41 -6.79 10.64 2.08
N ALA A 42 -6.73 11.89 2.55
CA ALA A 42 -5.56 12.75 2.32
C ALA A 42 -4.29 12.16 2.93
N THR A 43 -4.36 11.63 4.15
CA THR A 43 -3.24 10.93 4.81
C THR A 43 -2.79 9.70 4.03
N LEU A 44 -3.74 8.86 3.58
CA LEU A 44 -3.43 7.67 2.80
C LEU A 44 -2.85 8.00 1.42
N ILE A 45 -3.27 9.10 0.79
CA ILE A 45 -2.70 9.56 -0.49
C ILE A 45 -1.25 10.02 -0.30
N ASP A 46 -0.95 10.74 0.77
CA ASP A 46 0.44 11.13 1.07
C ASP A 46 1.31 9.90 1.36
N TYR A 47 0.79 8.95 2.12
CA TYR A 47 1.47 7.69 2.38
C TYR A 47 1.68 6.87 1.10
N LEU A 48 0.68 6.77 0.23
CA LEU A 48 0.79 6.10 -1.08
C LEU A 48 1.92 6.69 -1.93
N ARG A 49 2.10 8.01 -1.89
CA ARG A 49 3.20 8.68 -2.60
C ARG A 49 4.56 8.23 -2.06
N GLN A 50 4.70 8.08 -0.74
CA GLN A 50 5.93 7.57 -0.13
C GLN A 50 6.20 6.11 -0.55
N VAL A 51 5.16 5.26 -0.56
CA VAL A 51 5.26 3.88 -1.05
C VAL A 51 5.70 3.83 -2.51
N ASP A 52 5.14 4.69 -3.38
CA ASP A 52 5.53 4.79 -4.80
C ASP A 52 7.00 5.20 -4.98
N GLU A 53 7.49 6.16 -4.18
CA GLU A 53 8.90 6.55 -4.19
C GLU A 53 9.83 5.40 -3.80
N ASP A 54 9.48 4.66 -2.76
CA ASP A 54 10.27 3.52 -2.29
C ASP A 54 10.22 2.34 -3.25
N LEU A 55 9.07 2.10 -3.86
CA LEU A 55 8.90 1.08 -4.89
C LEU A 55 9.76 1.37 -6.11
N ALA A 56 9.88 2.63 -6.55
CA ALA A 56 10.77 3.03 -7.63
C ALA A 56 12.25 2.72 -7.32
N LYS A 57 12.69 3.02 -6.09
CA LYS A 57 14.05 2.70 -5.61
C LYS A 57 14.28 1.18 -5.59
N ARG A 58 13.32 0.41 -5.05
CA ARG A 58 13.40 -1.06 -4.98
C ARG A 58 13.35 -1.73 -6.35
N SER A 59 12.52 -1.21 -7.27
CA SER A 59 12.45 -1.70 -8.65
C SER A 59 13.80 -1.56 -9.35
N THR A 60 14.43 -0.39 -9.25
CA THR A 60 15.75 -0.13 -9.80
C THR A 60 16.81 -1.05 -9.19
N LEU A 61 16.78 -1.25 -7.87
CA LEU A 61 17.71 -2.14 -7.18
C LEU A 61 17.53 -3.61 -7.59
N LYS A 62 16.28 -4.07 -7.73
CA LYS A 62 15.93 -5.42 -8.20
C LYS A 62 16.51 -5.66 -9.60
N ASP A 63 16.29 -4.73 -10.52
CA ASP A 63 16.74 -4.86 -11.91
C ASP A 63 18.27 -4.81 -12.02
N ALA A 64 18.92 -3.90 -11.29
CA ALA A 64 20.38 -3.80 -11.24
C ALA A 64 21.02 -5.07 -10.64
N THR A 65 20.45 -5.59 -9.55
CA THR A 65 20.93 -6.81 -8.89
C THR A 65 20.77 -8.02 -9.80
N PHE A 66 19.60 -8.15 -10.43
CA PHE A 66 19.36 -9.20 -11.42
C PHE A 66 20.38 -9.17 -12.55
N ALA A 67 20.62 -7.99 -13.14
CA ALA A 67 21.57 -7.80 -14.23
C ALA A 67 23.02 -8.16 -13.81
N ASN A 68 23.42 -7.77 -12.60
CA ASN A 68 24.74 -8.08 -12.06
C ASN A 68 24.93 -9.59 -11.85
N ILE A 69 23.94 -10.26 -11.27
CA ILE A 69 24.03 -11.68 -10.95
C ILE A 69 23.91 -12.54 -12.21
N ILE A 70 22.98 -12.23 -13.12
CA ILE A 70 22.76 -13.04 -14.33
C ILE A 70 23.98 -13.02 -15.26
N SER A 71 24.74 -11.93 -15.27
CA SER A 71 26.00 -11.83 -16.03
C SER A 71 27.08 -12.81 -15.54
N LYS A 72 27.02 -13.20 -14.26
CA LYS A 72 27.98 -14.10 -13.59
C LYS A 72 27.41 -15.52 -13.39
N ALA A 73 26.10 -15.69 -13.56
CA ALA A 73 25.41 -16.95 -13.34
C ALA A 73 25.88 -18.04 -14.33
N LYS A 74 26.18 -19.22 -13.77
CA LYS A 74 26.46 -20.43 -14.55
C LYS A 74 25.15 -20.98 -15.14
N GLY A 75 25.22 -21.63 -16.29
CA GLY A 75 24.07 -22.24 -16.96
C GLY A 75 24.30 -22.34 -18.46
N ALA A 76 23.85 -23.44 -19.07
CA ALA A 76 24.03 -23.70 -20.50
C ALA A 76 23.17 -22.77 -21.38
N ASN A 77 22.02 -22.33 -20.85
CA ASN A 77 21.09 -21.45 -21.54
C ASN A 77 20.58 -20.33 -20.61
N VAL A 78 19.89 -19.35 -21.19
CA VAL A 78 19.35 -18.18 -20.46
C VAL A 78 18.35 -18.60 -19.38
N THR A 79 17.56 -19.64 -19.63
CA THR A 79 16.55 -20.14 -18.67
C THR A 79 17.20 -20.68 -17.41
N GLU A 80 18.21 -21.54 -17.53
CA GLU A 80 18.99 -22.07 -16.41
C GLU A 80 19.66 -20.95 -15.60
N LYS A 81 20.24 -19.96 -16.28
CA LYS A 81 20.83 -18.80 -15.62
C LYS A 81 19.79 -18.03 -14.80
N LYS A 82 18.58 -17.82 -15.33
CA LYS A 82 17.48 -17.17 -14.60
C LYS A 82 17.05 -17.95 -13.36
N ILE A 83 16.98 -19.29 -13.46
CA ILE A 83 16.65 -20.15 -12.31
C ILE A 83 17.72 -20.01 -11.23
N ASN A 84 19.00 -20.04 -11.60
CA ASN A 84 20.11 -19.90 -10.66
C ASN A 84 20.10 -18.52 -9.98
N VAL A 85 19.86 -17.44 -10.74
CA VAL A 85 19.71 -16.09 -10.18
C VAL A 85 18.53 -16.01 -9.20
N ALA A 86 17.42 -16.68 -9.48
CA ALA A 86 16.26 -16.71 -8.58
C ALA A 86 16.53 -17.43 -7.25
N GLN A 87 17.57 -18.28 -7.20
CA GLN A 87 18.02 -18.97 -5.98
C GLN A 87 19.07 -18.16 -5.20
N GLU A 88 19.62 -17.09 -5.79
CA GLU A 88 20.58 -16.23 -5.11
C GLU A 88 19.88 -15.42 -4.01
N GLU A 89 20.39 -15.55 -2.78
CA GLU A 89 19.77 -14.99 -1.58
C GLU A 89 19.61 -13.47 -1.67
N GLU A 90 20.61 -12.79 -2.23
CA GLU A 90 20.60 -11.33 -2.42
C GLU A 90 19.45 -10.88 -3.32
N TYR A 91 19.31 -11.49 -4.50
CA TYR A 91 18.24 -11.16 -5.43
C TYR A 91 16.87 -11.52 -4.86
N SER A 92 16.75 -12.69 -4.23
CA SER A 92 15.51 -13.16 -3.61
C SER A 92 14.99 -12.18 -2.55
N LYS A 93 15.87 -11.70 -1.64
CA LYS A 93 15.52 -10.70 -0.62
C LYS A 93 15.06 -9.37 -1.22
N ILE A 94 15.75 -8.88 -2.25
CA ILE A 94 15.40 -7.61 -2.90
C ILE A 94 14.07 -7.75 -3.65
N ARG A 95 13.87 -8.86 -4.35
CA ARG A 95 12.61 -9.17 -5.02
C ARG A 95 11.45 -9.25 -4.02
N GLN A 96 11.63 -9.95 -2.91
CA GLN A 96 10.64 -10.04 -1.85
C GLN A 96 10.26 -8.65 -1.33
N SER A 97 11.25 -7.81 -1.00
CA SER A 97 10.98 -6.44 -0.53
C SER A 97 10.25 -5.58 -1.57
N TYR A 98 10.50 -5.80 -2.86
CA TYR A 98 9.73 -5.14 -3.92
C TYR A 98 8.27 -5.63 -3.97
N GLU A 99 8.05 -6.94 -3.86
CA GLU A 99 6.71 -7.54 -3.88
C GLU A 99 5.90 -7.14 -2.63
N GLU A 100 6.54 -6.99 -1.47
CA GLU A 100 5.91 -6.48 -0.24
C GLU A 100 5.41 -5.03 -0.42
N LEU A 101 6.20 -4.15 -1.05
CA LEU A 101 5.78 -2.77 -1.34
C LEU A 101 4.65 -2.70 -2.38
N GLU A 102 4.63 -3.58 -3.38
CA GLU A 102 3.50 -3.68 -4.34
C GLU A 102 2.21 -4.09 -3.62
N ALA A 103 2.29 -5.07 -2.72
CA ALA A 103 1.15 -5.50 -1.92
C ALA A 103 0.63 -4.38 -1.01
N GLU A 104 1.54 -3.65 -0.36
CA GLU A 104 1.23 -2.48 0.47
C GLU A 104 0.57 -1.36 -0.34
N LYS A 105 1.12 -1.02 -1.51
CA LYS A 105 0.53 -0.05 -2.44
C LYS A 105 -0.91 -0.40 -2.81
N GLU A 106 -1.17 -1.67 -3.13
CA GLU A 106 -2.51 -2.11 -3.48
C GLU A 106 -3.45 -2.08 -2.27
N TRP A 107 -2.96 -2.45 -1.09
CA TRP A 107 -3.69 -2.31 0.17
C TRP A 107 -4.11 -0.85 0.41
N VAL A 108 -3.18 0.11 0.32
CA VAL A 108 -3.48 1.54 0.52
C VAL A 108 -4.53 2.04 -0.47
N LYS A 109 -4.38 1.70 -1.76
CA LYS A 109 -5.33 2.09 -2.82
C LYS A 109 -6.75 1.58 -2.54
N ASN A 110 -6.86 0.36 -2.05
CA ASN A 110 -8.16 -0.22 -1.72
C ASN A 110 -8.82 0.51 -0.56
N PHE A 111 -8.07 0.89 0.47
CA PHE A 111 -8.62 1.67 1.58
C PHE A 111 -8.97 3.12 1.20
N ILE A 112 -8.22 3.77 0.31
CA ILE A 112 -8.61 5.07 -0.26
C ILE A 112 -10.01 4.96 -0.90
N ARG A 113 -10.25 3.94 -1.72
CA ARG A 113 -11.56 3.71 -2.37
C ARG A 113 -12.67 3.42 -1.36
N ILE A 114 -12.38 2.62 -0.34
CA ILE A 114 -13.34 2.32 0.73
C ILE A 114 -13.76 3.61 1.45
N PHE A 115 -12.80 4.46 1.83
CA PHE A 115 -13.08 5.70 2.54
C PHE A 115 -13.68 6.79 1.65
N GLU A 116 -13.37 6.80 0.36
CA GLU A 116 -14.08 7.63 -0.62
C GLU A 116 -15.58 7.28 -0.64
N ASN A 117 -15.90 5.99 -0.76
CA ASN A 117 -17.29 5.52 -0.73
C ASN A 117 -17.98 5.82 0.61
N ALA A 118 -17.28 5.63 1.73
CA ALA A 118 -17.80 5.98 3.06
C ALA A 118 -18.07 7.48 3.18
N HIS A 119 -17.15 8.34 2.70
CA HIS A 119 -17.35 9.78 2.64
C HIS A 119 -18.63 10.13 1.85
N LEU A 120 -18.80 9.56 0.65
CA LEU A 120 -19.97 9.82 -0.19
C LEU A 120 -21.27 9.40 0.48
N LEU A 121 -21.29 8.23 1.13
CA LEU A 121 -22.43 7.72 1.88
C LEU A 121 -22.87 8.70 2.97
N TYR A 122 -21.96 9.05 3.89
CA TYR A 122 -22.27 9.94 4.99
C TYR A 122 -22.58 11.37 4.53
N ARG A 123 -21.96 11.82 3.43
CA ARG A 123 -22.31 13.11 2.82
C ARG A 123 -23.73 13.13 2.26
N SER A 124 -24.21 12.03 1.68
CA SER A 124 -25.61 11.93 1.22
C SER A 124 -26.58 11.98 2.41
N MET A 125 -26.33 11.15 3.42
CA MET A 125 -27.15 11.10 4.64
C MET A 125 -27.22 12.47 5.34
N ALA A 126 -26.11 13.20 5.39
CA ALA A 126 -26.03 14.54 5.97
C ALA A 126 -26.79 15.64 5.21
N ARG A 127 -27.16 15.39 3.94
CA ARG A 127 -27.97 16.31 3.10
C ARG A 127 -29.46 16.00 3.19
N GLU A 128 -29.82 14.76 3.53
CA GLU A 128 -31.20 14.30 3.69
C GLU A 128 -31.79 14.62 5.08
N GLN A 129 -30.92 14.98 6.03
CA GLN A 129 -31.27 15.55 7.35
C GLN A 129 -31.38 17.07 7.29
#